data_AF-A0A2S9K140-F1
#
_entry.id   AF-A0A2S9K140-F1
#
_cell.length_a   1.000
_cell.length_b   1.000
_cell.length_c   1.000
_cell.angle_alpha   90.00
_cell.angle_beta   90.00
_cell.angle_gamma   90.00
#
_symmetry.space_group_name_H-M   'P 1'
#
loop_
_entity.id
_entity.type
_entity.pdbx_description
1 polymer ?
#
loop_
_entity_poly.entity_id
_entity_poly.type
_entity_poly.pdbx_seq_one_letter_code
_entity_poly.pdbx_strand_id
1 'polypeptide(L)'
;MKDGVLTDAIDDGATLRHDVTCILIECHLDRGLREVFHPMATRQEVERLAELMARRLGPLIGGRYVPKRDERTARDKAVWQRFNGRNHAELMREFGISRRLLYSILARRRASSVRAS
;
A
#
# COMPACT_ATOMS: atom_id res chain seq x y z
N MET A 1 35.73 19.99 -9.66
CA MET A 1 34.32 20.30 -9.38
C MET A 1 33.54 19.00 -9.46
N LYS A 2 33.25 18.39 -8.32
CA LYS A 2 32.36 17.22 -8.24
C LYS A 2 31.46 17.35 -7.02
N ASP A 3 30.19 17.20 -7.32
CA ASP A 3 29.15 16.54 -6.53
C ASP A 3 28.66 17.26 -5.26
N GLY A 4 27.40 17.69 -5.33
CA GLY A 4 26.65 18.23 -4.21
C GLY A 4 25.16 18.34 -4.55
N VAL A 5 24.59 17.33 -5.22
CA VAL A 5 23.14 17.19 -5.27
C VAL A 5 22.72 16.64 -3.91
N LEU A 6 22.26 17.54 -3.06
CA LEU A 6 21.47 17.24 -1.87
C LEU A 6 20.24 16.44 -2.34
N THR A 7 20.36 15.12 -2.41
CA THR A 7 19.20 14.27 -2.34
C THR A 7 18.70 14.40 -0.93
N ASP A 8 17.68 15.24 -0.78
CA ASP A 8 16.74 15.21 0.32
C ASP A 8 16.16 13.80 0.34
N ALA A 9 16.89 12.90 1.00
CA ALA A 9 16.38 11.60 1.39
C ALA A 9 15.22 11.96 2.31
N ILE A 10 14.02 12.02 1.74
CA ILE A 10 12.76 11.94 2.49
C ILE A 10 13.06 10.88 3.54
N ASP A 11 13.15 11.30 4.79
CA ASP A 11 13.57 10.44 5.89
C ASP A 11 12.58 9.27 5.89
N ASP A 12 12.96 8.14 5.28
CA ASP A 12 12.09 6.97 5.15
C ASP A 12 11.68 6.49 6.55
N GLY A 13 12.52 6.78 7.55
CA GLY A 13 12.21 6.62 8.97
C GLY A 13 11.15 7.59 9.48
N ALA A 14 11.05 8.81 8.97
CA ALA A 14 9.96 9.76 9.25
C ALA A 14 8.63 9.32 8.66
N THR A 15 8.61 8.86 7.41
CA THR A 15 7.38 8.36 6.78
C THR A 15 6.85 7.15 7.53
N LEU A 16 7.72 6.16 7.81
CA LEU A 16 7.31 4.97 8.55
C LEU A 16 6.86 5.29 9.98
N ARG A 17 7.54 6.22 10.66
CA ARG A 17 7.13 6.69 12.00
C ARG A 17 5.75 7.34 11.96
N HIS A 18 5.48 8.16 10.95
CA HIS A 18 4.18 8.80 10.76
C HIS A 18 3.08 7.75 10.55
N ASP A 19 3.27 6.82 9.62
CA ASP A 19 2.30 5.76 9.32
C ASP A 19 1.98 4.91 10.57
N VAL A 20 3.01 4.49 11.32
CA VAL A 20 2.83 3.75 12.57
C VAL A 20 2.09 4.58 13.61
N THR A 21 2.38 5.89 13.71
CA THR A 21 1.67 6.79 14.65
C THR A 21 0.18 6.86 14.31
N CYS A 22 -0.17 7.03 13.03
CA CYS A 22 -1.56 7.07 12.58
C CYS A 22 -2.30 5.77 12.94
N ILE A 23 -1.71 4.60 12.66
CA ILE A 23 -2.31 3.31 13.00
C ILE A 23 -2.51 3.16 14.51
N LEU A 24 -1.54 3.53 15.34
CA LEU A 24 -1.66 3.40 16.79
C LEU A 24 -2.72 4.34 17.39
N ILE A 25 -2.86 5.55 16.83
CA ILE A 25 -3.94 6.47 17.20
C ILE A 25 -5.29 5.87 16.81
N GLU A 26 -5.43 5.33 15.59
CA GLU A 26 -6.65 4.64 15.14
C GLU A 26 -7.01 3.47 16.06
N CYS A 27 -6.04 2.62 16.42
CA CYS A 27 -6.24 1.52 17.37
C CYS A 27 -6.67 2.01 18.77
N HIS A 28 -6.16 3.16 19.23
CA HIS A 28 -6.56 3.73 20.51
C HIS A 28 -7.98 4.31 20.50
N LEU A 29 -8.41 4.85 19.36
CA LEU A 29 -9.74 5.43 19.17
C LEU A 29 -10.80 4.35 18.90
N ASP A 30 -10.42 3.22 18.31
CA ASP A 30 -11.30 2.07 18.11
C ASP A 30 -11.65 1.39 19.45
N ARG A 31 -12.95 1.33 19.77
CA ARG A 31 -13.44 0.82 21.05
C ARG A 31 -13.12 -0.66 21.29
N GLY A 32 -13.03 -1.48 20.24
CA GLY A 32 -12.71 -2.90 20.35
C GLY A 32 -11.21 -3.17 20.50
N LEU A 33 -10.36 -2.31 19.93
CA LEU A 33 -8.90 -2.42 20.08
C LEU A 33 -8.37 -1.75 21.36
N ARG A 34 -9.08 -0.78 21.92
CA ARG A 34 -8.74 -0.10 23.18
C ARG A 34 -8.71 -1.03 24.41
N GLU A 35 -9.43 -2.14 24.38
CA GLU A 35 -9.39 -3.16 25.44
C GLU A 35 -8.07 -3.97 25.41
N VAL A 36 -7.45 -4.09 24.24
CA VAL A 36 -6.16 -4.77 24.01
C VAL A 36 -4.99 -3.78 24.13
N PHE A 37 -5.18 -2.56 23.63
CA PHE A 37 -4.24 -1.44 23.70
C PHE A 37 -4.56 -0.58 24.92
N HIS A 38 -3.94 -0.93 26.05
CA HIS A 38 -3.88 -0.19 27.33
C HIS A 38 -4.88 0.99 27.48
N PRO A 39 -5.91 0.87 28.34
CA PRO A 39 -7.12 1.70 28.29
C PRO A 39 -6.94 3.23 28.47
N MET A 40 -5.74 3.70 28.82
CA MET A 40 -5.41 5.11 29.07
C MET A 40 -4.04 5.56 28.52
N ALA A 41 -3.56 5.03 27.40
CA ALA A 41 -2.34 5.56 26.79
C ALA A 41 -2.52 7.04 26.37
N THR A 42 -1.65 7.91 26.84
CA THR A 42 -1.57 9.32 26.43
C THR A 42 -1.04 9.42 25.00
N ARG A 43 -1.33 10.54 24.32
CA ARG A 43 -0.79 10.82 22.98
C ARG A 43 0.75 10.70 22.92
N GLN A 44 1.44 11.15 23.96
CA GLN A 44 2.90 11.10 24.04
C GLN A 44 3.43 9.66 24.16
N GLU A 45 2.73 8.79 24.89
CA GLU A 45 3.06 7.37 24.97
C GLU A 45 2.83 6.66 23.64
N VAL A 46 1.78 7.02 22.91
CA VAL A 46 1.50 6.52 21.56
C VAL A 46 2.60 6.94 20.59
N GLU A 47 2.99 8.21 20.57
CA GLU A 47 4.06 8.73 19.72
C GLU A 47 5.41 8.04 20.04
N ARG A 48 5.72 7.84 21.33
CA ARG A 48 6.92 7.12 21.76
C ARG A 48 6.92 5.66 21.32
N LEU A 49 5.78 4.97 21.45
CA LEU A 49 5.64 3.60 20.98
C LEU A 49 5.80 3.52 19.46
N ALA A 50 5.20 4.46 18.72
CA ALA A 50 5.32 4.55 17.27
C ALA A 50 6.78 4.68 16.82
N GLU A 51 7.55 5.54 17.50
CA GLU A 51 8.98 5.70 17.24
C GLU A 51 9.75 4.38 17.46
N LEU A 52 9.51 3.69 18.58
CA LEU A 52 10.17 2.41 18.89
C LEU A 52 9.80 1.32 17.87
N MET A 53 8.55 1.29 17.41
CA MET A 53 8.08 0.35 16.40
C MET A 53 8.68 0.66 15.02
N ALA A 54 8.68 1.91 14.58
CA ALA A 54 9.25 2.32 13.30
C ALA A 54 10.76 2.01 13.22
N ARG A 55 11.51 2.28 14.30
CA ARG A 55 12.94 1.91 14.39
C ARG A 55 13.18 0.40 14.25
N ARG A 56 12.28 -0.44 14.76
CA ARG A 56 12.39 -1.91 14.68
C ARG A 56 11.89 -2.46 13.35
N LEU A 57 10.87 -1.85 12.77
CA LEU A 57 10.31 -2.24 11.48
C LEU A 57 11.20 -1.82 10.32
N GLY A 58 11.82 -0.63 10.39
CA GLY A 58 12.65 -0.05 9.34
C GLY A 58 13.67 -1.03 8.74
N PRO A 59 14.49 -1.74 9.54
CA PRO A 59 15.41 -2.75 9.02
C PRO A 59 14.74 -4.02 8.47
N LEU A 60 13.53 -4.38 8.94
CA LEU A 60 12.80 -5.58 8.51
C LEU A 60 12.08 -5.38 7.18
N ILE A 61 11.61 -4.15 6.92
CA ILE A 61 10.86 -3.79 5.72
C ILE A 61 11.67 -2.90 4.77
N GLY A 62 12.83 -2.39 5.21
CA GLY A 62 13.72 -1.54 4.43
C GLY A 62 14.09 -2.18 3.10
N GLY A 63 13.91 -1.42 2.02
CA GLY A 63 14.11 -1.88 0.65
C GLY A 63 12.98 -2.76 0.08
N ARG A 64 11.94 -3.10 0.86
CA ARG A 64 10.77 -3.84 0.37
C ARG A 64 9.67 -2.88 -0.03
N TYR A 65 9.31 -2.88 -1.31
CA TYR A 65 8.08 -2.25 -1.76
C TYR A 65 6.88 -2.99 -1.14
N VAL A 66 6.08 -2.29 -0.33
CA VAL A 66 4.80 -2.81 0.20
C VAL A 66 3.70 -2.37 -0.76
N PRO A 67 3.24 -3.24 -1.68
CA PRO A 67 2.16 -2.86 -2.59
C PRO A 67 0.86 -2.70 -1.81
N LYS A 68 0.11 -1.64 -2.10
CA LYS A 68 -1.29 -1.50 -1.70
C LYS A 68 -2.10 -2.59 -2.42
N ARG A 69 -2.20 -3.78 -1.81
CA ARG A 69 -2.69 -5.02 -2.46
C ARG A 69 -4.15 -4.91 -2.90
N ASP A 70 -4.96 -4.18 -2.14
CA ASP A 70 -6.42 -4.15 -2.34
C ASP A 70 -6.82 -3.41 -3.61
N GLU A 71 -6.11 -2.33 -3.95
CA GLU A 71 -6.40 -1.54 -5.15
C GLU A 71 -6.05 -2.29 -6.44
N ARG A 72 -4.96 -3.07 -6.44
CA ARG A 72 -4.52 -3.80 -7.63
C ARG A 72 -5.50 -4.91 -7.99
N THR A 73 -5.90 -5.72 -7.01
CA THR A 73 -6.79 -6.86 -7.26
C THR A 73 -8.20 -6.39 -7.61
N ALA A 74 -8.71 -5.36 -6.92
CA ALA A 74 -9.99 -4.76 -7.21
C ALA A 74 -10.03 -4.17 -8.63
N ARG A 75 -8.99 -3.42 -9.02
CA ARG A 75 -8.86 -2.88 -10.38
C ARG A 75 -8.82 -3.99 -11.42
N ASP A 76 -7.95 -4.98 -11.26
CA ASP A 76 -7.79 -6.07 -12.23
C ASP A 76 -9.12 -6.85 -12.41
N LYS A 77 -9.88 -7.04 -11.32
CA LYS A 77 -11.22 -7.64 -11.34
C LYS A 77 -12.23 -6.75 -12.09
N ALA A 78 -12.26 -5.45 -11.81
CA ALA A 78 -13.17 -4.50 -12.45
C ALA A 78 -12.90 -4.37 -13.96
N VAL A 79 -11.63 -4.26 -14.34
CA VAL A 79 -11.19 -4.27 -15.74
C VAL A 79 -11.67 -5.54 -16.44
N TRP A 80 -11.56 -6.69 -15.79
CA TRP A 80 -12.07 -7.94 -16.36
C TRP A 80 -13.58 -7.91 -16.57
N GLN A 81 -14.36 -7.56 -15.54
CA GLN A 81 -15.82 -7.63 -15.60
C GLN A 81 -16.41 -6.75 -16.71
N ARG A 82 -15.72 -5.65 -17.06
CA ARG A 82 -16.14 -4.72 -18.11
C ARG A 82 -15.54 -5.02 -19.48
N PHE A 83 -14.58 -5.94 -19.59
CA PHE A 83 -13.95 -6.23 -20.87
C PHE A 83 -14.87 -7.03 -21.78
N ASN A 84 -15.21 -6.46 -22.95
CA ASN A 84 -16.10 -7.07 -23.94
C ASN A 84 -15.36 -7.58 -25.19
N GLY A 85 -14.03 -7.61 -25.16
CA GLY A 85 -13.20 -8.04 -26.30
C GLY A 85 -12.80 -6.91 -27.25
N ARG A 86 -13.51 -5.77 -27.26
CA ARG A 86 -13.28 -4.67 -28.21
C ARG A 86 -13.03 -3.32 -27.55
N ASN A 87 -13.48 -3.11 -26.31
CA ASN A 87 -13.43 -1.84 -25.58
C ASN A 87 -12.07 -1.48 -24.92
N HIS A 88 -10.94 -1.80 -25.56
CA HIS A 88 -9.62 -1.58 -24.96
C HIS A 88 -9.32 -0.11 -24.67
N ALA A 89 -9.59 0.79 -25.61
CA ALA A 89 -9.30 2.23 -25.47
C ALA A 89 -10.13 2.87 -24.35
N GLU A 90 -11.41 2.47 -24.25
CA GLU A 90 -12.32 2.91 -23.20
C GLU A 90 -11.81 2.51 -21.82
N LEU A 91 -11.45 1.24 -21.62
CA LEU A 91 -10.93 0.74 -20.34
C LEU A 91 -9.60 1.41 -19.95
N MET A 92 -8.70 1.66 -20.91
CA MET A 92 -7.45 2.38 -20.61
C MET A 92 -7.72 3.79 -20.09
N ARG A 93 -8.68 4.49 -20.70
CA ARG A 93 -9.08 5.84 -20.29
C ARG A 93 -9.78 5.82 -18.93
N GLU A 94 -10.76 4.94 -18.75
CA GLU A 94 -11.59 4.88 -17.54
C GLU A 94 -10.77 4.51 -16.30
N PHE A 95 -9.88 3.53 -16.41
CA PHE A 95 -9.06 3.07 -15.29
C PHE A 95 -7.71 3.77 -15.19
N GLY A 96 -7.40 4.71 -16.10
CA GLY A 96 -6.10 5.41 -16.13
C GLY A 96 -4.91 4.46 -16.28
N ILE A 97 -5.05 3.37 -17.04
CA ILE A 97 -4.02 2.33 -17.18
C ILE A 97 -3.38 2.32 -18.57
N SER A 98 -2.08 2.00 -18.60
CA SER A 98 -1.37 1.82 -19.87
C SER A 98 -1.83 0.57 -20.63
N ARG A 99 -1.63 0.59 -21.96
CA ARG A 99 -1.88 -0.56 -22.84
C ARG A 99 -1.16 -1.82 -22.38
N ARG A 100 0.11 -1.68 -21.96
CA ARG A 100 0.92 -2.78 -21.44
C ARG A 100 0.29 -3.39 -20.18
N LEU A 101 -0.20 -2.56 -19.27
CA LEU A 101 -0.87 -3.01 -18.06
C LEU A 101 -2.19 -3.72 -18.38
N LEU A 102 -3.02 -3.15 -19.27
CA LEU A 102 -4.28 -3.77 -19.70
C LEU A 102 -4.06 -5.20 -20.23
N TYR A 103 -3.13 -5.40 -21.18
CA TYR A 103 -2.86 -6.74 -21.70
C TYR A 103 -2.30 -7.69 -20.65
N SER A 104 -1.46 -7.19 -19.73
CA SER A 104 -0.93 -7.97 -18.62
C SER A 104 -2.04 -8.49 -17.69
N ILE A 105 -3.07 -7.68 -17.42
CA ILE A 105 -4.26 -8.06 -16.65
C ILE A 105 -5.03 -9.17 -17.38
N LEU A 106 -5.34 -8.96 -18.66
CA LEU A 106 -6.09 -9.92 -19.47
C LEU A 106 -5.35 -11.27 -19.62
N ALA A 107 -4.02 -11.24 -19.77
CA ALA A 107 -3.20 -12.43 -19.91
C ALA A 107 -3.16 -13.27 -18.62
N ARG A 108 -2.96 -12.63 -17.46
CA ARG A 108 -2.98 -13.31 -16.14
C ARG A 108 -4.28 -14.06 -15.93
N ARG A 109 -5.41 -13.46 -16.32
CA ARG A 109 -6.71 -14.10 -16.15
C ARG A 109 -6.90 -15.35 -17.01
N ARG A 110 -6.45 -15.35 -18.27
CA ARG A 110 -6.50 -16.55 -19.12
C ARG A 110 -5.67 -17.69 -18.52
N ALA A 111 -4.51 -17.38 -17.95
CA ALA A 111 -3.68 -18.38 -17.28
C ALA A 111 -4.31 -18.93 -15.98
N SER A 112 -5.17 -18.16 -15.31
CA SER A 112 -5.94 -18.60 -14.15
C SER A 112 -7.16 -19.44 -14.54
N SER A 113 -7.84 -19.13 -15.65
CA SER A 113 -8.99 -19.92 -16.12
C SER A 113 -8.57 -21.30 -16.65
N VAL A 114 -7.40 -21.41 -17.27
CA VAL A 114 -6.86 -22.69 -17.77
C VAL A 114 -6.39 -23.62 -16.65
N ARG A 115 -5.99 -23.08 -15.50
CA ARG A 115 -5.51 -23.87 -14.34
C ARG A 115 -6.63 -24.36 -13.40
N ALA A 116 -7.85 -23.88 -13.61
CA ALA A 116 -9.02 -24.22 -12.79
C ALA A 116 -9.98 -25.19 -13.52
N SER A 117 -9.56 -25.74 -14.66
CA SER A 117 -10.24 -26.79 -15.44
C SER A 117 -9.34 -28.02 -15.48
#